data_AF-X0X1N6-F1
#
_entry.id   AF-X0X1N6-F1
#
_cell.length_a   1.000
_cell.length_b   1.000
_cell.length_c   1.000
_cell.angle_alpha   90.00
_cell.angle_beta   90.00
_cell.angle_gamma   90.00
#
_symmetry.space_group_name_H-M   'P 1'
#
loop_
_entity.id
_entity.type
_entity.pdbx_description
1 polymer ?
#
loop_
_entity_poly.entity_id
_entity_poly.type
_entity_poly.pdbx_seq_one_letter_code
_entity_poly.pdbx_strand_id
1 'polypeptide(L)'
;MSEQLKDRLARILDEIRGELVDRAEKKFPTFPTDVIHAAAIVAEEQGELMKAALQVTYENGSWRELRAEAIETAAMALRLLSMFEHLKRRPSSQKKRTP
;
A
#
# COMPACT_ATOMS: atom_id res chain seq x y z
N MET A 1 -2.72 -25.32 14.90
CA MET A 1 -2.46 -23.86 14.75
C MET A 1 -1.75 -23.52 13.43
N SER A 2 -0.95 -24.41 12.81
CA SER A 2 -0.23 -24.13 11.55
C SER A 2 -1.12 -24.05 10.30
N GLU A 3 -2.04 -25.01 10.10
CA GLU A 3 -2.84 -25.07 8.86
C GLU A 3 -3.94 -24.01 8.80
N GLN A 4 -4.68 -23.80 9.89
CA GLN A 4 -5.71 -22.75 9.95
C GLN A 4 -5.15 -21.34 9.73
N LEU A 5 -3.92 -21.08 10.19
CA LEU A 5 -3.25 -19.80 9.94
C LEU A 5 -2.87 -19.67 8.46
N LYS A 6 -2.31 -20.72 7.85
CA LYS A 6 -2.00 -20.74 6.42
C LYS A 6 -3.24 -20.50 5.57
N ASP A 7 -4.33 -21.18 5.86
CA ASP A 7 -5.61 -21.01 5.14
C ASP A 7 -6.13 -19.58 5.26
N ARG A 8 -6.00 -18.98 6.45
CA ARG A 8 -6.40 -17.58 6.66
C ARG A 8 -5.50 -16.62 5.88
N LEU A 9 -4.19 -16.83 5.90
CA LEU A 9 -3.24 -16.00 5.16
C LEU A 9 -3.45 -16.14 3.65
N ALA A 10 -3.73 -17.34 3.14
CA ALA A 10 -4.04 -17.57 1.74
C ALA A 10 -5.26 -16.74 1.29
N ARG A 11 -6.35 -16.77 2.06
CA ARG A 11 -7.53 -15.93 1.78
C ARG A 11 -7.21 -14.44 1.79
N ILE A 12 -6.44 -13.96 2.78
CA ILE A 12 -6.04 -12.55 2.85
C ILE A 12 -5.18 -12.16 1.64
N LEU A 13 -4.25 -13.03 1.20
CA LEU A 13 -3.44 -12.78 0.02
C LEU A 13 -4.27 -12.75 -1.26
N ASP A 14 -5.29 -13.60 -1.39
CA ASP A 14 -6.23 -13.55 -2.52
C ASP A 14 -7.00 -12.23 -2.54
N GLU A 15 -7.44 -11.73 -1.39
CA GLU A 15 -8.11 -10.42 -1.28
C GLU A 15 -7.17 -9.27 -1.65
N ILE A 16 -5.93 -9.30 -1.16
CA ILE A 16 -4.91 -8.29 -1.53
C ILE A 16 -4.62 -8.34 -3.02
N ARG A 17 -4.52 -9.53 -3.62
CA ARG A 17 -4.32 -9.69 -5.07
C ARG A 17 -5.51 -9.14 -5.85
N GLY A 18 -6.74 -9.39 -5.39
CA GLY A 18 -7.95 -8.82 -5.97
C GLY A 18 -7.91 -7.29 -5.97
N GLU A 19 -7.59 -6.68 -4.83
CA GLU A 19 -7.47 -5.22 -4.72
C GLU A 19 -6.39 -4.65 -5.66
N LEU A 20 -5.23 -5.32 -5.72
CA LEU A 20 -4.13 -4.94 -6.60
C LEU A 20 -4.52 -4.97 -8.09
N VAL A 21 -5.13 -6.05 -8.56
CA VAL A 21 -5.46 -6.23 -9.98
C VAL A 21 -6.70 -5.42 -10.39
N ASP A 22 -7.75 -5.45 -9.57
CA ASP A 22 -9.06 -4.96 -10.00
C ASP A 22 -9.27 -3.46 -9.72
N ARG A 23 -8.56 -2.90 -8.74
CA ARG A 23 -8.77 -1.52 -8.28
C ARG A 23 -7.52 -0.66 -8.40
N ALA A 24 -6.37 -1.12 -7.93
CA ALA A 24 -5.16 -0.30 -7.93
C ALA A 24 -4.72 0.11 -9.34
N GLU A 25 -4.81 -0.80 -10.31
CA GLU A 25 -4.49 -0.52 -11.71
C GLU A 25 -5.50 0.44 -12.36
N LYS A 26 -6.74 0.49 -11.86
CA LYS A 26 -7.75 1.46 -12.35
C LYS A 26 -7.58 2.84 -11.70
N LYS A 27 -7.31 2.89 -10.38
CA LYS A 27 -7.09 4.13 -9.61
C LYS A 27 -5.80 4.82 -10.04
N PHE A 28 -4.76 4.03 -10.30
CA PHE A 28 -3.47 4.50 -10.79
C PHE A 28 -3.01 3.67 -12.00
N PRO A 29 -3.45 4.01 -13.22
CA PRO A 29 -3.08 3.27 -14.45
C PRO A 29 -1.59 3.26 -14.71
N THR A 30 -0.90 4.32 -14.30
CA THR A 30 0.55 4.46 -14.41
C THR A 30 1.17 4.52 -13.02
N PHE A 31 2.07 3.59 -12.72
CA PHE A 31 2.85 3.62 -11.49
C PHE A 31 4.17 4.36 -11.72
N PRO A 32 4.54 5.35 -10.89
CA PRO A 32 5.75 6.14 -11.09
C PRO A 32 7.00 5.27 -10.95
N THR A 33 7.98 5.49 -11.81
CA THR A 33 9.27 4.79 -11.73
C THR A 33 10.25 5.47 -10.78
N ASP A 34 10.03 6.70 -10.35
CA ASP A 34 10.94 7.33 -9.40
C ASP A 34 10.58 6.93 -7.96
N VAL A 35 11.61 6.61 -7.19
CA VAL A 35 11.44 5.98 -5.87
C VAL A 35 10.65 6.83 -4.88
N ILE A 36 10.69 8.17 -4.98
CA ILE A 36 10.01 9.04 -4.03
C ILE A 36 8.51 9.03 -4.30
N HIS A 37 8.07 9.26 -5.54
CA HIS A 37 6.65 9.24 -5.85
C HIS A 37 6.06 7.83 -5.73
N ALA A 38 6.83 6.78 -6.05
CA ALA A 38 6.41 5.40 -5.84
C ALA A 38 6.17 5.08 -4.36
N ALA A 39 7.06 5.52 -3.47
CA ALA A 39 6.88 5.38 -2.03
C ALA A 39 5.74 6.27 -1.49
N ALA A 40 5.52 7.45 -2.08
CA ALA A 40 4.45 8.36 -1.67
C ALA A 40 3.05 7.75 -1.86
N ILE A 41 2.84 6.97 -2.92
CA ILE A 41 1.56 6.24 -3.14
C ILE A 41 1.30 5.24 -2.00
N VAL A 42 2.33 4.52 -1.54
CA VAL A 42 2.18 3.61 -0.38
C VAL A 42 1.90 4.40 0.90
N ALA A 43 2.57 5.53 1.08
CA ALA A 43 2.37 6.39 2.24
C ALA A 43 0.95 7.01 2.30
N GLU A 44 0.35 7.29 1.13
CA GLU A 44 -1.03 7.77 1.03
C GLU A 44 -2.02 6.75 1.63
N GLU A 45 -1.97 5.49 1.19
CA GLU A 45 -2.88 4.45 1.72
C GLU A 45 -2.58 4.14 3.20
N GLN A 46 -1.31 4.19 3.61
CA GLN A 46 -0.96 4.07 5.04
C GLN A 46 -1.60 5.19 5.87
N GLY A 47 -1.67 6.40 5.33
CA GLY A 47 -2.33 7.55 5.96
C GLY A 47 -3.82 7.31 6.19
N GLU A 48 -4.53 6.79 5.19
CA GLU A 48 -5.94 6.41 5.32
C GLU A 48 -6.15 5.26 6.32
N LEU A 49 -5.26 4.26 6.32
CA LEU A 49 -5.24 3.22 7.36
C LEU A 49 -5.09 3.79 8.77
N MET A 50 -4.16 4.74 8.96
CA MET A 50 -3.96 5.38 10.26
C MET A 50 -5.20 6.17 10.69
N LYS A 51 -5.81 6.90 9.76
CA LYS A 51 -7.05 7.65 9.99
C LYS A 51 -8.20 6.71 10.37
N ALA A 52 -8.40 5.60 9.66
CA ALA A 52 -9.41 4.61 10.01
C ALA A 52 -9.17 4.01 11.42
N ALA A 53 -7.91 3.80 11.80
CA ALA A 53 -7.56 3.31 13.15
C ALA A 53 -7.90 4.34 14.24
N LEU A 54 -7.61 5.63 13.99
CA LEU A 54 -8.00 6.72 14.88
C LEU A 54 -9.51 6.81 15.02
N GLN A 55 -10.26 6.70 13.92
CA GLN A 55 -11.72 6.74 13.93
C GLN A 55 -12.33 5.58 14.71
N VAL A 56 -11.79 4.36 14.57
CA VAL A 56 -12.23 3.20 15.37
C VAL A 56 -11.94 3.40 16.87
N THR A 57 -10.83 4.08 17.20
CA THR A 57 -10.38 4.23 18.59
C THR A 57 -11.07 5.38 19.33
N TYR A 58 -11.25 6.51 18.66
CA TYR A 58 -11.66 7.78 19.29
C TYR A 58 -13.01 8.30 18.79
N GLU A 59 -13.57 7.70 17.75
CA GLU A 59 -14.84 8.07 17.14
C GLU A 59 -15.73 6.82 16.98
N ASN A 60 -16.74 6.87 16.11
CA ASN A 60 -17.57 5.72 15.75
C ASN A 60 -17.13 5.09 14.43
N GLY A 61 -15.81 4.90 14.26
CA GLY A 61 -15.22 4.36 13.04
C GLY A 61 -15.56 2.88 12.78
N SER A 62 -15.46 2.47 11.52
CA SER A 62 -15.84 1.12 11.08
C SER A 62 -14.65 0.15 11.08
N TRP A 63 -14.76 -0.97 11.79
CA TRP A 63 -13.79 -2.09 11.70
C TRP A 63 -13.68 -2.65 10.28
N ARG A 64 -14.77 -2.59 9.51
CA ARG A 64 -14.78 -3.03 8.11
C ARG A 64 -13.92 -2.11 7.25
N GLU A 65 -14.01 -0.80 7.47
CA GLU A 65 -13.21 0.21 6.78
C GLU A 65 -11.74 0.09 7.17
N LEU A 66 -11.43 -0.04 8.46
CA LEU A 66 -10.06 -0.32 8.91
C LEU A 66 -9.44 -1.55 8.22
N ARG A 67 -10.20 -2.64 8.05
CA ARG A 67 -9.74 -3.84 7.34
C ARG A 67 -9.55 -3.58 5.85
N ALA A 68 -10.43 -2.81 5.23
CA ALA A 68 -10.31 -2.43 3.82
C ALA A 68 -9.04 -1.61 3.59
N GLU A 69 -8.81 -0.57 4.39
CA GLU A 69 -7.60 0.26 4.31
C GLU A 69 -6.32 -0.55 4.54
N ALA A 70 -6.36 -1.55 5.41
CA ALA A 70 -5.22 -2.45 5.63
C ALA A 70 -4.92 -3.31 4.39
N ILE A 71 -5.95 -3.76 3.68
CA ILE A 71 -5.80 -4.51 2.41
C ILE A 71 -5.29 -3.59 1.31
N GLU A 72 -5.84 -2.39 1.17
CA GLU A 72 -5.40 -1.39 0.17
C GLU A 72 -3.93 -1.00 0.40
N THR A 73 -3.54 -0.74 1.65
CA THR A 73 -2.15 -0.47 2.03
C THR A 73 -1.22 -1.64 1.66
N ALA A 74 -1.62 -2.87 1.97
CA ALA A 74 -0.82 -4.05 1.63
C ALA A 74 -0.71 -4.25 0.11
N ALA A 75 -1.79 -4.01 -0.64
CA ALA A 75 -1.79 -4.07 -2.10
C ALA A 75 -0.81 -3.05 -2.70
N MET A 76 -0.75 -1.81 -2.17
CA MET A 76 0.19 -0.81 -2.66
C MET A 76 1.65 -1.15 -2.34
N ALA A 77 1.90 -1.72 -1.17
CA ALA A 77 3.23 -2.22 -0.82
C ALA A 77 3.67 -3.34 -1.78
N LEU A 78 2.79 -4.31 -2.08
CA LEU A 78 3.08 -5.36 -3.07
C LEU A 78 3.29 -4.80 -4.48
N ARG A 79 2.51 -3.79 -4.89
CA ARG A 79 2.69 -3.11 -6.18
C ARG A 79 4.04 -2.41 -6.29
N LEU A 80 4.48 -1.73 -5.23
CA LEU A 80 5.81 -1.13 -5.18
C LEU A 80 6.89 -2.21 -5.32
N LEU A 81 6.74 -3.34 -4.62
CA LEU A 81 7.67 -4.47 -4.71
C LEU A 81 7.69 -5.11 -6.11
N SER A 82 6.55 -5.23 -6.80
CA SER A 82 6.53 -5.74 -8.18
C SER A 82 7.20 -4.78 -9.17
N MET A 83 7.26 -3.50 -8.86
CA MET A 83 7.92 -2.47 -9.67
C MET A 83 9.39 -2.24 -9.29
N PHE A 84 9.91 -2.94 -8.28
CA PHE A 84 11.16 -2.57 -7.62
C PHE A 84 12.36 -2.53 -8.58
N GLU A 85 12.47 -3.49 -9.50
CA GLU A 85 13.54 -3.54 -10.53
C GLU A 85 13.47 -2.39 -11.54
N HIS A 86 12.31 -1.74 -11.66
CA HIS A 86 12.08 -0.63 -12.58
C HIS A 86 12.25 0.74 -11.89
N LEU A 87 12.47 0.77 -10.56
CA LEU A 87 12.63 2.00 -9.81
C LEU A 87 13.94 2.70 -10.15
N LYS A 88 13.87 4.03 -10.27
CA LYS A 88 14.97 4.90 -10.63
C LYS A 88 15.17 5.94 -9.55
N ARG A 89 16.43 6.19 -9.21
CA ARG A 89 16.78 7.36 -8.40
C ARG A 89 16.67 8.61 -9.27
N ARG A 90 15.87 9.58 -8.85
CA ARG A 90 15.84 10.93 -9.41
C ARG A 90 16.26 11.93 -8.33
N PRO A 91 17.56 12.28 -8.22
CA PRO A 91 18.02 13.26 -7.25
C PRO A 91 17.43 14.64 -7.58
N SER A 92 17.13 15.45 -6.56
CA SER A 92 16.69 16.82 -6.81
C SER A 92 17.85 17.65 -7.39
N SER A 93 17.54 18.50 -8.36
CA SER A 93 18.51 19.47 -8.92
C SER A 93 18.93 20.54 -7.91
N GLN A 94 18.14 20.70 -6.84
CA GLN A 94 18.30 21.76 -5.84
C GLN A 94 19.19 21.36 -4.65
N LYS A 95 19.50 20.07 -4.47
CA LYS A 95 20.32 19.60 -3.33
C LYS A 95 21.49 18.77 -3.83
N LYS A 96 22.64 19.41 -4.04
CA LYS A 96 23.91 18.70 -4.19
C LYS A 96 24.26 18.08 -2.82
N ARG A 97 24.34 16.75 -2.75
CA ARG A 97 24.96 16.08 -1.60
C ARG A 97 26.44 16.45 -1.61
N THR A 98 26.85 17.35 -0.73
CA THR A 98 28.27 17.48 -0.36
C THR A 98 28.66 16.19 0.38
N PRO A 99 29.84 15.61 0.10
CA PRO A 99 30.33 14.41 0.78
C PRO A 99 30.32 14.52 2.31
#